data_AF-A0A7K6ZJD1-F1
#
_entry.id   AF-A0A7K6ZJD1-F1
#
_cell.length_a   1.000
_cell.length_b   1.000
_cell.length_c   1.000
_cell.angle_alpha   90.00
_cell.angle_beta   90.00
_cell.angle_gamma   90.00
#
_symmetry.space_group_name_H-M   'P 1'
#
loop_
_entity.id
_entity.type
_entity.pdbx_description
1 polymer ?
#
loop_
_entity_poly.entity_id
_entity_poly.type
_entity_poly.pdbx_seq_one_letter_code
_entity_poly.pdbx_strand_id
1 'polypeptide(L)'
;APAATMSGAREGALSSALAAIPSNKLPDLRFLSRGAYGTVSAARHADWRVPVALKCLQGPLLESDRNHLLKEAEILHKARFRYILPILGICNEPEFLGIVTEYMTNGSLNQLLHGKDVYPDIPWCLRFRFLYEIALGVNYLHNMNPPLLHHDLKTQNILLDDEFHVKIADFGLSKWRVVSMSQSRSETSLPEGGTIIYMPPEDYTPSQKTRASVKHDIYSYAIIMWEVMSRKQPFEEVINPLQIMYSVSQGQRLDLSEESLSMDIPHRALVTRLIASGWAHNPDERPSFLKCLIDLEPVLRTFDEIAMLEAVILLKRSKALYESRCIHKSGKKTHADQTSLNIPLHPNPQEEMHSTSIQYDGLPLRSISPDVSTYKSVPKYNILSSENLGRVSDACILFEHESNNSSFFLDGNSGDLHSLSNQSMDENISVTQSAKLLVHPYSYSPSSDKSISSASSSAPCLLRSSPTPSASDFVLETTQPNVAHQWIQSKREEIIDQMTEACLNQSLDALLSRFLLMKEDYELISTKPTRTSKVRQLLDTSDSQGEEFARIIIQKLKDNKQLGLQPYPDIVSTSLRLHL
;
A
#
# COMPACT_ATOMS: atom_id res chain seq x y z
N ALA A 1 57.98 15.70 3.74
CA ALA A 1 57.03 14.59 3.51
C ALA A 1 56.02 14.57 4.65
N PRO A 2 54.72 14.74 4.35
CA PRO A 2 53.69 14.07 5.12
C PRO A 2 52.78 13.22 4.22
N ALA A 3 52.13 12.27 4.90
CA ALA A 3 51.55 11.05 4.40
C ALA A 3 50.26 11.24 3.59
N ALA A 4 50.10 10.39 2.57
CA ALA A 4 48.86 10.14 1.88
C ALA A 4 47.96 9.24 2.73
N THR A 5 46.81 9.75 3.16
CA THR A 5 45.68 8.95 3.63
C THR A 5 44.79 8.62 2.44
N MET A 6 44.91 7.38 1.97
CA MET A 6 44.00 6.75 1.01
C MET A 6 42.60 6.64 1.65
N SER A 7 41.65 7.46 1.20
CA SER A 7 40.23 7.20 1.44
C SER A 7 39.75 6.18 0.40
N GLY A 8 39.34 5.00 0.88
CA GLY A 8 38.68 3.99 0.07
C GLY A 8 37.35 4.53 -0.44
N ALA A 9 37.34 5.08 -1.64
CA ALA A 9 36.12 5.30 -2.39
C ALA A 9 35.47 3.93 -2.66
N ARG A 10 34.20 3.76 -2.27
CA ARG A 10 33.38 2.65 -2.76
C ARG A 10 33.23 2.83 -4.28
N GLU A 11 34.04 2.12 -5.04
CA GLU A 11 33.90 1.98 -6.48
C GLU A 11 32.55 1.33 -6.81
N GLY A 12 31.75 1.96 -7.68
CA GLY A 12 30.68 1.27 -8.43
C GLY A 12 29.25 1.82 -8.40
N ALA A 13 28.92 2.92 -7.71
CA ALA A 13 27.54 3.44 -7.72
C ALA A 13 27.23 4.27 -8.97
N LEU A 14 26.39 3.74 -9.88
CA LEU A 14 25.79 4.52 -10.97
C LEU A 14 24.76 5.49 -10.37
N SER A 15 25.02 6.79 -10.44
CA SER A 15 24.13 7.84 -9.95
C SER A 15 23.45 8.55 -11.12
N SER A 16 22.12 8.57 -11.14
CA SER A 16 21.35 9.43 -12.04
C SER A 16 21.03 10.74 -11.32
N ALA A 17 21.34 11.88 -11.93
CA ALA A 17 20.93 13.18 -11.40
C ALA A 17 19.47 13.50 -11.79
N LEU A 18 18.75 14.23 -10.94
CA LEU A 18 17.43 14.75 -11.26
C LEU A 18 17.59 16.00 -12.15
N ALA A 19 16.83 16.10 -13.24
CA ALA A 19 16.93 17.24 -14.14
C ALA A 19 16.37 18.51 -13.51
N ALA A 20 17.09 19.62 -13.64
CA ALA A 20 16.58 20.95 -13.34
C ALA A 20 15.84 21.49 -14.57
N ILE A 21 14.56 21.83 -14.41
CA ILE A 21 13.68 22.31 -15.48
C ILE A 21 13.36 23.78 -15.20
N PRO A 22 13.84 24.73 -16.02
CA PRO A 22 13.50 26.14 -15.88
C PRO A 22 11.99 26.39 -16.07
N SER A 23 11.42 27.34 -15.34
CA SER A 23 9.98 27.67 -15.39
C SER A 23 9.52 28.09 -16.79
N ASN A 24 10.37 28.78 -17.54
CA ASN A 24 10.10 29.18 -18.93
C ASN A 24 9.95 28.00 -19.92
N LYS A 25 10.35 26.78 -19.53
CA LYS A 25 10.14 25.55 -20.31
C LYS A 25 8.77 24.91 -20.07
N LEU A 26 7.97 25.49 -19.17
CA LEU A 26 6.62 25.04 -18.84
C LEU A 26 5.59 26.13 -19.20
N PRO A 27 5.42 26.47 -20.50
CA PRO A 27 4.41 27.42 -20.93
C PRO A 27 2.99 26.88 -20.68
N ASP A 28 2.02 27.79 -20.68
CA ASP A 28 0.58 27.48 -20.68
C ASP A 28 0.11 26.61 -19.50
N LEU A 29 0.57 26.94 -18.28
CA LEU A 29 0.14 26.26 -17.06
C LEU A 29 -1.39 26.33 -16.89
N ARG A 30 -2.03 25.17 -16.98
CA ARG A 30 -3.46 25.01 -16.76
C ARG A 30 -3.69 24.42 -15.38
N PHE A 31 -4.35 25.17 -14.50
CA PHE A 31 -4.76 24.69 -13.18
C PHE A 31 -5.58 23.40 -13.28
N LEU A 32 -5.22 22.39 -12.47
CA LEU A 32 -5.97 21.14 -12.32
C LEU A 32 -6.62 21.05 -10.94
N SER A 33 -5.84 21.26 -9.88
CA SER A 33 -6.31 21.12 -8.50
C SER A 33 -5.43 21.90 -7.52
N ARG A 34 -5.97 22.11 -6.32
CA ARG A 34 -5.24 22.63 -5.16
C ARG A 34 -5.55 21.70 -3.97
N GLY A 35 -4.52 21.30 -3.24
CA GLY A 35 -4.64 20.51 -2.01
C GLY A 35 -3.71 21.05 -0.92
N ALA A 36 -3.64 20.33 0.20
CA ALA A 36 -2.77 20.68 1.34
C ALA A 36 -1.28 20.82 0.94
N TYR A 37 -0.84 20.09 -0.07
CA TYR A 37 0.56 20.06 -0.54
C TYR A 37 0.84 20.96 -1.74
N GLY A 38 -0.04 21.93 -2.02
CA GLY A 38 0.15 22.94 -3.07
C GLY A 38 -0.84 22.85 -4.24
N THR A 39 -0.47 23.49 -5.34
CA THR A 39 -1.26 23.57 -6.57
C THR A 39 -0.71 22.61 -7.61
N VAL A 40 -1.57 21.84 -8.27
CA VAL A 40 -1.21 20.98 -9.40
C VAL A 40 -1.72 21.61 -10.69
N SER A 41 -0.84 21.74 -11.68
CA SER A 41 -1.14 22.28 -13.02
C SER A 41 -0.66 21.33 -14.11
N ALA A 42 -1.39 21.26 -15.22
CA ALA A 42 -0.94 20.62 -16.46
C ALA A 42 -0.14 21.61 -17.29
N ALA A 43 0.90 21.15 -17.95
CA ALA A 43 1.64 21.90 -18.96
C ALA A 43 2.11 20.97 -20.08
N ARG A 44 2.69 21.55 -21.14
CA ARG A 44 3.44 20.81 -22.14
C ARG A 44 4.87 21.32 -22.14
N HIS A 45 5.84 20.44 -21.89
CA HIS A 45 7.23 20.85 -21.85
C HIS A 45 7.67 21.38 -23.22
N ALA A 46 8.24 22.58 -23.26
CA ALA A 46 8.54 23.31 -24.50
C ALA A 46 9.47 22.54 -25.44
N ASP A 47 10.53 21.92 -24.89
CA ASP A 47 11.53 21.19 -25.68
C ASP A 47 11.12 19.74 -25.96
N TRP A 48 10.72 18.99 -24.92
CA TRP A 48 10.36 17.56 -25.06
C TRP A 48 9.03 17.33 -25.76
N ARG A 49 8.16 18.35 -25.85
CA ARG A 49 6.83 18.28 -26.49
C ARG A 49 5.88 17.26 -25.87
N VAL A 50 6.15 16.77 -24.67
CA VAL A 50 5.31 15.84 -23.91
C VAL A 50 4.45 16.57 -22.88
N PRO A 51 3.24 16.07 -22.56
CA PRO A 51 2.43 16.59 -21.47
C PRO A 51 3.07 16.26 -20.12
N VAL A 52 3.06 17.22 -19.20
CA VAL A 52 3.63 17.10 -17.85
C VAL A 52 2.65 17.63 -16.81
N ALA A 53 2.77 17.13 -15.58
CA ALA A 53 2.12 17.70 -14.42
C ALA A 53 3.15 18.43 -13.55
N LEU A 54 2.78 19.60 -13.05
CA LEU A 54 3.56 20.41 -12.14
C LEU A 54 2.84 20.50 -10.79
N LYS A 55 3.43 19.96 -9.73
CA LYS A 55 3.03 20.24 -8.34
C LYS A 55 3.90 21.39 -7.82
N CYS A 56 3.34 22.57 -7.62
CA CYS A 56 4.07 23.75 -7.19
C CYS A 56 3.47 24.40 -5.94
N LEU A 57 4.34 25.07 -5.19
CA LEU A 57 3.97 25.98 -4.12
C LEU A 57 4.12 27.40 -4.67
N GLN A 58 3.09 28.24 -4.48
CA GLN A 58 3.06 29.63 -4.96
C GLN A 58 3.11 30.59 -3.78
N GLY A 59 3.91 31.65 -3.89
CA GLY A 59 4.04 32.72 -2.89
C GLY A 59 5.41 32.74 -2.19
N PRO A 60 5.63 33.64 -1.22
CA PRO A 60 6.85 33.66 -0.42
C PRO A 60 6.96 32.35 0.38
N LEU A 61 7.83 31.45 -0.07
CA LEU A 61 7.99 30.12 0.52
C LEU A 61 8.85 30.20 1.79
N LEU A 62 8.38 29.60 2.87
CA LEU A 62 9.23 29.31 4.02
C LEU A 62 10.29 28.28 3.61
N GLU A 63 11.48 28.39 4.18
CA GLU A 63 12.58 27.44 3.94
C GLU A 63 12.17 26.00 4.30
N SER A 64 11.28 25.83 5.28
CA SER A 64 10.69 24.53 5.64
C SER A 64 9.89 23.91 4.49
N ASP A 65 9.06 24.70 3.81
CA ASP A 65 8.20 24.22 2.72
C ASP A 65 9.02 23.85 1.49
N ARG A 66 10.08 24.62 1.23
CA ARG A 66 11.06 24.30 0.18
C ARG A 66 11.73 22.96 0.44
N ASN A 67 12.20 22.75 1.68
CA ASN A 67 12.86 21.51 2.07
C ASN A 67 11.92 20.30 2.02
N HIS A 68 10.64 20.46 2.40
CA HIS A 68 9.65 19.39 2.27
C HIS A 68 9.44 18.96 0.81
N LEU A 69 9.28 19.92 -0.11
CA LEU A 69 9.06 19.61 -1.52
C LEU A 69 10.31 19.03 -2.20
N LEU A 70 11.50 19.52 -1.85
CA LEU A 70 12.77 18.95 -2.31
C LEU A 70 12.95 17.51 -1.84
N LYS A 71 12.59 17.22 -0.59
CA LYS A 71 12.62 15.86 -0.05
C LYS A 71 11.64 14.94 -0.75
N GLU A 72 10.43 15.40 -1.06
CA GLU A 72 9.45 14.65 -1.85
C GLU A 72 10.01 14.33 -3.25
N ALA A 73 10.63 15.31 -3.92
CA ALA A 73 11.27 15.12 -5.22
C ALA A 73 12.41 14.08 -5.16
N GLU A 74 13.22 14.13 -4.11
CA GLU A 74 14.29 13.15 -3.88
C GLU A 74 13.74 11.73 -3.67
N ILE A 75 12.66 11.60 -2.90
CA ILE A 75 11.98 10.33 -2.67
C ILE A 75 11.47 9.75 -4.00
N LEU A 76 10.73 10.53 -4.79
CA LEU A 76 10.25 10.12 -6.11
C LEU A 76 11.40 9.72 -7.05
N HIS A 77 12.51 10.47 -7.01
CA HIS A 77 13.69 10.19 -7.82
C HIS A 77 14.34 8.85 -7.43
N LYS A 78 14.39 8.52 -6.15
CA LYS A 78 14.92 7.23 -5.65
C LYS A 78 13.95 6.07 -5.85
N ALA A 79 12.65 6.32 -5.74
CA ALA A 79 11.58 5.31 -5.79
C ALA A 79 11.10 4.96 -7.22
N ARG A 80 11.94 5.15 -8.24
CA ARG A 80 11.56 4.85 -9.64
C ARG A 80 11.22 3.38 -9.83
N PHE A 81 9.95 3.13 -10.17
CA PHE A 81 9.45 1.81 -10.49
C PHE A 81 8.19 1.92 -11.35
N ARG A 82 7.82 0.84 -12.05
CA ARG A 82 6.76 0.82 -13.07
C ARG A 82 5.42 1.40 -12.58
N TYR A 83 5.09 1.17 -11.31
CA TYR A 83 3.83 1.59 -10.68
C TYR A 83 3.97 2.78 -9.73
N ILE A 84 5.09 3.50 -9.78
CA ILE A 84 5.33 4.73 -9.04
C ILE A 84 5.35 5.90 -10.03
N LEU A 85 4.78 7.04 -9.66
CA LEU A 85 4.69 8.22 -10.52
C LEU A 85 6.09 8.68 -10.99
N PRO A 86 6.37 8.70 -12.30
CA PRO A 86 7.69 9.09 -12.79
C PRO A 86 7.93 10.58 -12.62
N ILE A 87 8.97 10.92 -11.86
CA ILE A 87 9.51 12.28 -11.79
C ILE A 87 10.43 12.54 -12.99
N LEU A 88 10.16 13.62 -13.70
CA LEU A 88 10.93 14.08 -14.85
C LEU A 88 11.98 15.11 -14.46
N GLY A 89 11.69 15.95 -13.46
CA GLY A 89 12.61 16.96 -12.97
C GLY A 89 12.03 17.82 -11.88
N ILE A 90 12.77 18.86 -11.53
CA ILE A 90 12.38 19.87 -10.56
C ILE A 90 12.59 21.27 -11.14
N CYS A 91 11.63 22.15 -10.93
CA CYS A 91 11.81 23.58 -11.09
C CYS A 91 12.20 24.16 -9.74
N ASN A 92 13.40 24.73 -9.62
CA ASN A 92 13.96 25.24 -8.36
C ASN A 92 14.46 26.68 -8.54
N GLU A 93 13.51 27.61 -8.63
CA GLU A 93 13.76 29.04 -8.76
C GLU A 93 13.39 29.76 -7.44
N PRO A 94 13.88 30.99 -7.20
CA PRO A 94 13.64 31.71 -5.95
C PRO A 94 12.16 31.87 -5.60
N GLU A 95 11.32 32.25 -6.56
CA GLU A 95 9.89 32.49 -6.39
C GLU A 95 9.00 31.34 -6.92
N PHE A 96 9.63 30.29 -7.44
CA PHE A 96 8.92 29.19 -8.10
C PHE A 96 9.61 27.85 -7.85
N LEU A 97 9.02 27.03 -6.99
CA LEU A 97 9.46 25.68 -6.69
C LEU A 97 8.37 24.68 -7.09
N GLY A 98 8.73 23.65 -7.85
CA GLY A 98 7.76 22.64 -8.25
C GLY A 98 8.39 21.33 -8.74
N ILE A 99 7.66 20.25 -8.52
CA ILE A 99 7.99 18.91 -9.00
C ILE A 99 7.32 18.71 -10.36
N VAL A 100 8.11 18.30 -11.36
CA VAL A 100 7.60 18.00 -12.70
C VAL A 100 7.55 16.50 -12.89
N THR A 101 6.36 15.96 -13.16
CA THR A 101 6.12 14.53 -13.39
C THR A 101 5.48 14.30 -14.75
N GLU A 102 5.42 13.04 -15.16
CA GLU A 102 4.53 12.65 -16.26
C GLU A 102 3.08 13.03 -15.94
N TYR A 103 2.33 13.42 -16.98
CA TYR A 103 0.91 13.75 -16.85
C TYR A 103 0.04 12.48 -16.95
N MET A 104 -0.75 12.24 -15.91
CA MET A 104 -1.65 11.07 -15.82
C MET A 104 -3.00 11.41 -16.46
N THR A 105 -3.18 10.97 -17.71
CA THR A 105 -4.30 11.40 -18.57
C THR A 105 -5.67 10.94 -18.08
N ASN A 106 -5.74 9.86 -17.31
CA ASN A 106 -6.98 9.29 -16.79
C ASN A 106 -7.25 9.68 -15.33
N GLY A 107 -6.48 10.64 -14.79
CA GLY A 107 -6.72 11.21 -13.47
C GLY A 107 -6.44 10.21 -12.35
N SER A 108 -7.23 10.26 -11.27
CA SER A 108 -7.08 9.36 -10.12
C SER A 108 -8.07 8.21 -10.14
N LEU A 109 -7.73 7.11 -9.45
CA LEU A 109 -8.60 5.97 -9.24
C LEU A 109 -9.91 6.40 -8.55
N ASN A 110 -9.86 7.38 -7.64
CA ASN A 110 -11.05 7.97 -7.05
C ASN A 110 -12.03 8.50 -8.12
N GLN A 111 -11.52 9.24 -9.11
CA GLN A 111 -12.35 9.78 -10.20
C GLN A 111 -12.92 8.67 -11.07
N LEU A 112 -12.16 7.61 -11.33
CA LEU A 112 -12.62 6.44 -12.07
C LEU A 112 -13.76 5.72 -11.32
N LEU A 113 -13.58 5.43 -10.03
CA LEU A 113 -14.53 4.66 -9.23
C LEU A 113 -15.86 5.41 -9.03
N HIS A 114 -15.79 6.69 -8.67
CA HIS A 114 -16.95 7.49 -8.26
C HIS A 114 -17.53 8.36 -9.38
N GLY A 115 -16.81 8.54 -10.48
CA GLY A 115 -17.29 9.21 -11.70
C GLY A 115 -18.23 8.33 -12.51
N LYS A 116 -19.32 7.83 -11.89
CA LYS A 116 -20.26 6.86 -12.50
C LYS A 116 -20.94 7.39 -13.76
N ASP A 117 -21.06 8.71 -13.91
CA ASP A 117 -21.56 9.34 -15.14
C ASP A 117 -20.59 9.22 -16.32
N VAL A 118 -19.28 9.19 -16.03
CA VAL A 118 -18.19 9.06 -17.03
C VAL A 118 -17.91 7.59 -17.30
N TYR A 119 -17.88 6.79 -16.23
CA TYR A 119 -17.55 5.37 -16.24
C TYR A 119 -18.68 4.58 -15.58
N PRO A 120 -19.78 4.27 -16.31
CA PRO A 120 -20.89 3.50 -15.76
C PRO A 120 -20.44 2.13 -15.26
N ASP A 121 -19.60 1.46 -16.05
CA ASP A 121 -19.11 0.11 -15.78
C ASP A 121 -17.59 0.08 -15.75
N ILE A 122 -17.05 -0.69 -14.80
CA ILE A 122 -15.61 -1.02 -14.71
C ILE A 122 -15.50 -2.53 -14.63
N PRO A 123 -14.99 -3.21 -15.67
CA PRO A 123 -14.84 -4.66 -15.70
C PRO A 123 -13.97 -5.20 -14.57
N TRP A 124 -14.31 -6.39 -14.05
CA TRP A 124 -13.62 -7.01 -12.93
C TRP A 124 -12.12 -7.22 -13.17
N CYS A 125 -11.73 -7.61 -14.40
CA CYS A 125 -10.34 -7.80 -14.78
C CYS A 125 -9.49 -6.54 -14.49
N LEU A 126 -9.99 -5.35 -14.82
CA LEU A 126 -9.29 -4.09 -14.52
C LEU A 126 -9.25 -3.78 -13.04
N ARG A 127 -10.33 -4.06 -12.30
CA ARG A 127 -10.35 -3.86 -10.84
C ARG A 127 -9.28 -4.71 -10.15
N PHE A 128 -9.18 -5.98 -10.52
CA PHE A 128 -8.10 -6.86 -10.02
C PHE A 128 -6.72 -6.39 -10.45
N ARG A 129 -6.58 -5.91 -11.71
CA ARG A 129 -5.32 -5.32 -12.18
C ARG A 129 -4.90 -4.12 -11.33
N PHE A 130 -5.80 -3.19 -11.05
CA PHE A 130 -5.49 -2.02 -10.21
C PHE A 130 -4.98 -2.45 -8.84
N LEU A 131 -5.68 -3.37 -8.18
CA LEU A 131 -5.28 -3.86 -6.85
C LEU A 131 -3.92 -4.54 -6.87
N TYR A 132 -3.67 -5.39 -7.87
CA TYR A 132 -2.40 -6.06 -8.05
C TYR A 132 -1.25 -5.08 -8.29
N GLU A 133 -1.45 -4.06 -9.15
CA GLU A 133 -0.44 -3.06 -9.47
C GLU A 133 -0.14 -2.12 -8.29
N ILE A 134 -1.16 -1.73 -7.52
CA ILE A 134 -0.98 -0.99 -6.26
C ILE A 134 -0.13 -1.84 -5.31
N ALA A 135 -0.47 -3.12 -5.14
CA ALA A 135 0.28 -4.02 -4.27
C ALA A 135 1.73 -4.20 -4.73
N LEU A 136 1.99 -4.29 -6.04
CA LEU A 136 3.35 -4.34 -6.59
C LEU A 136 4.13 -3.06 -6.30
N GLY A 137 3.49 -1.90 -6.51
CA GLY A 137 4.09 -0.59 -6.23
C GLY A 137 4.49 -0.45 -4.77
N VAL A 138 3.58 -0.73 -3.84
CA VAL A 138 3.88 -0.61 -2.41
C VAL A 138 4.86 -1.68 -1.93
N ASN A 139 4.75 -2.91 -2.43
CA ASN A 139 5.74 -3.96 -2.14
C ASN A 139 7.15 -3.53 -2.56
N TYR A 140 7.30 -2.88 -3.72
CA TYR A 140 8.57 -2.32 -4.15
C TYR A 140 9.10 -1.30 -3.14
N LEU A 141 8.28 -0.32 -2.72
CA LEU A 141 8.66 0.70 -1.72
C LEU A 141 9.12 0.05 -0.41
N HIS A 142 8.40 -0.96 0.07
CA HIS A 142 8.72 -1.68 1.31
C HIS A 142 9.99 -2.53 1.22
N ASN A 143 10.42 -2.90 0.01
CA ASN A 143 11.67 -3.65 -0.23
C ASN A 143 12.86 -2.75 -0.61
N MET A 144 12.68 -1.44 -0.69
CA MET A 144 13.80 -0.51 -0.82
C MET A 144 14.73 -0.61 0.40
N ASN A 145 15.97 -0.14 0.26
CA ASN A 145 16.93 -0.11 1.36
C ASN A 145 17.45 1.32 1.63
N PRO A 146 17.05 1.96 2.74
CA PRO A 146 16.06 1.48 3.72
C PRO A 146 14.63 1.39 3.14
N PRO A 147 13.71 0.63 3.75
CA PRO A 147 12.31 0.57 3.32
C PRO A 147 11.66 1.95 3.31
N LEU A 148 10.85 2.23 2.30
CA LEU A 148 10.08 3.45 2.19
C LEU A 148 8.60 3.15 2.49
N LEU A 149 8.04 3.83 3.49
CA LEU A 149 6.62 3.72 3.86
C LEU A 149 5.86 4.91 3.28
N HIS A 150 4.70 4.66 2.68
CA HIS A 150 3.94 5.70 1.98
C HIS A 150 3.19 6.63 2.93
N HIS A 151 2.43 6.06 3.89
CA HIS A 151 1.66 6.74 4.96
C HIS A 151 0.50 7.65 4.53
N ASP A 152 0.26 7.84 3.23
CA ASP A 152 -0.92 8.54 2.70
C ASP A 152 -1.55 7.81 1.49
N LEU A 153 -1.68 6.48 1.58
CA LEU A 153 -2.32 5.72 0.51
C LEU A 153 -3.83 5.96 0.54
N LYS A 154 -4.37 6.44 -0.58
CA LYS A 154 -5.79 6.70 -0.81
C LYS A 154 -6.11 6.70 -2.30
N THR A 155 -7.36 6.48 -2.70
CA THR A 155 -7.73 6.40 -4.12
C THR A 155 -7.45 7.69 -4.90
N GLN A 156 -7.32 8.84 -4.24
CA GLN A 156 -6.91 10.11 -4.86
C GLN A 156 -5.41 10.15 -5.22
N ASN A 157 -4.58 9.39 -4.50
CA ASN A 157 -3.13 9.30 -4.69
C ASN A 157 -2.72 8.13 -5.61
N ILE A 158 -3.69 7.35 -6.08
CA ILE A 158 -3.49 6.33 -7.12
C ILE A 158 -3.88 6.95 -8.45
N LEU A 159 -2.89 7.33 -9.26
CA LEU A 159 -3.12 7.92 -10.59
C LEU A 159 -3.14 6.86 -11.69
N LEU A 160 -3.72 7.21 -12.84
CA LEU A 160 -3.91 6.32 -13.97
C LEU A 160 -3.32 6.94 -15.24
N ASP A 161 -2.40 6.20 -15.88
CA ASP A 161 -1.86 6.57 -17.19
C ASP A 161 -2.88 6.33 -18.32
N ASP A 162 -2.48 6.53 -19.57
CA ASP A 162 -3.34 6.41 -20.75
C ASP A 162 -3.91 5.00 -20.95
N GLU A 163 -3.21 3.95 -20.55
CA GLU A 163 -3.68 2.56 -20.59
C GLU A 163 -4.40 2.11 -19.30
N PHE A 164 -4.67 3.05 -18.39
CA PHE A 164 -5.21 2.77 -17.07
C PHE A 164 -4.30 1.84 -16.25
N HIS A 165 -2.98 1.96 -16.37
CA HIS A 165 -2.07 1.38 -15.40
C HIS A 165 -1.86 2.34 -14.22
N VAL A 166 -1.64 1.75 -13.05
CA VAL A 166 -1.49 2.48 -11.79
C VAL A 166 -0.16 3.20 -11.71
N LYS A 167 -0.18 4.44 -11.19
CA LYS A 167 0.98 5.19 -10.70
C LYS A 167 0.70 5.75 -9.31
N ILE A 168 1.39 5.24 -8.30
CA ILE A 168 1.30 5.74 -6.92
C ILE A 168 2.00 7.10 -6.84
N ALA A 169 1.31 8.09 -6.31
CA ALA A 169 1.74 9.49 -6.21
C ALA A 169 1.64 10.01 -4.77
N ASP A 170 2.14 11.24 -4.57
CA ASP A 170 2.07 12.02 -3.32
C ASP A 170 2.84 11.40 -2.13
N PHE A 171 4.15 11.62 -2.15
CA PHE A 171 5.09 11.11 -1.14
C PHE A 171 5.36 12.14 -0.02
N GLY A 172 4.50 13.15 0.14
CA GLY A 172 4.68 14.24 1.11
C GLY A 172 4.75 13.77 2.56
N LEU A 173 4.05 12.68 2.90
CA LEU A 173 4.08 12.07 4.24
C LEU A 173 5.00 10.85 4.35
N SER A 174 5.66 10.46 3.25
CA SER A 174 6.45 9.23 3.20
C SER A 174 7.71 9.28 4.05
N LYS A 175 8.08 8.12 4.60
CA LYS A 175 9.19 8.00 5.55
C LYS A 175 10.10 6.83 5.22
N TRP A 176 11.40 7.11 5.18
CA TRP A 176 12.43 6.08 5.20
C TRP A 176 12.48 5.43 6.57
N ARG A 177 12.43 4.10 6.60
CA ARG A 177 12.58 3.32 7.84
C ARG A 177 14.06 3.28 8.24
N VAL A 178 14.47 4.25 9.05
CA VAL A 178 15.81 4.24 9.65
C VAL A 178 15.76 3.41 10.95
N VAL A 179 16.68 2.47 11.12
CA VAL A 179 16.75 1.55 12.29
C VAL A 179 17.15 2.26 13.60
N SER A 180 17.37 3.58 13.59
CA SER A 180 17.74 4.35 14.78
C SER A 180 16.51 4.90 15.53
N MET A 181 16.48 4.67 16.84
CA MET A 181 15.36 4.83 17.78
C MET A 181 14.85 6.27 18.05
N SER A 182 15.18 7.27 17.23
CA SER A 182 14.84 8.66 17.55
C SER A 182 14.35 9.45 16.35
N GLN A 183 13.03 9.43 16.11
CA GLN A 183 12.37 10.55 15.43
C GLN A 183 11.03 10.87 16.10
N SER A 184 11.01 12.03 16.76
CA SER A 184 9.81 12.77 17.13
C SER A 184 9.04 13.12 15.85
N ARG A 185 7.73 12.84 15.83
CA ARG A 185 6.84 13.47 14.85
C ARG A 185 6.81 14.97 15.20
N SER A 186 7.04 15.83 14.21
CA SER A 186 6.52 17.19 14.27
C SER A 186 5.01 17.08 14.45
N GLU A 187 4.49 17.70 15.52
CA GLU A 187 3.06 17.90 15.75
C GLU A 187 2.51 18.69 14.56
N THR A 188 1.96 17.97 13.59
CA THR A 188 1.14 18.54 12.55
C THR A 188 -0.30 18.17 12.87
N SER A 189 -1.13 19.21 12.82
CA SER A 189 -2.58 19.24 13.04
C SER A 189 -3.30 18.00 12.52
N LEU A 190 -4.40 17.64 13.19
CA LEU A 190 -5.37 16.64 12.73
C LEU A 190 -5.52 16.69 11.20
N PRO A 191 -5.29 15.57 10.48
CA PRO A 191 -5.45 15.54 9.02
C PRO A 191 -6.87 15.99 8.62
N GLU A 192 -7.00 16.65 7.46
CA GLU A 192 -8.31 16.88 6.84
C GLU A 192 -9.11 15.56 6.80
N GLY A 193 -10.42 15.66 7.04
CA GLY A 193 -11.30 14.50 7.29
C GLY A 193 -11.25 13.38 6.24
N GLY A 194 -10.83 13.68 5.00
CA GLY A 194 -10.69 12.70 3.92
C GLY A 194 -9.51 11.72 4.07
N THR A 195 -8.46 12.07 4.82
CA THR A 195 -7.30 11.17 5.04
C THR A 195 -7.57 10.17 6.16
N ILE A 196 -8.47 10.50 7.09
CA ILE A 196 -8.78 9.69 8.27
C ILE A 196 -9.38 8.33 7.90
N ILE A 197 -10.15 8.24 6.80
CA ILE A 197 -10.83 6.99 6.40
C ILE A 197 -9.86 5.87 6.02
N TYR A 198 -8.65 6.21 5.56
CA TYR A 198 -7.59 5.24 5.20
C TYR A 198 -6.56 5.04 6.32
N MET A 199 -6.71 5.75 7.44
CA MET A 199 -5.76 5.73 8.54
C MET A 199 -6.10 4.60 9.52
N PRO A 200 -5.09 3.84 9.99
CA PRO A 200 -5.32 2.77 10.95
C PRO A 200 -5.58 3.34 12.37
N PRO A 201 -6.34 2.62 13.22
CA PRO A 201 -6.78 3.13 14.54
C PRO A 201 -5.64 3.49 15.50
N GLU A 202 -4.50 2.79 15.43
CA GLU A 202 -3.34 3.08 16.28
C GLU A 202 -2.71 4.46 16.01
N ASP A 203 -2.95 5.05 14.83
CA ASP A 203 -2.41 6.37 14.48
C ASP A 203 -3.26 7.52 15.02
N TYR A 204 -4.48 7.24 15.53
CA TYR A 204 -5.33 8.24 16.18
C TYR A 204 -4.78 8.65 17.54
N THR A 205 -4.03 7.76 18.22
CA THR A 205 -3.50 8.02 19.57
C THR A 205 -1.98 8.16 19.54
N PRO A 206 -1.40 9.23 20.12
CA PRO A 206 0.02 9.50 19.98
C PRO A 206 1.02 8.50 20.61
N SER A 207 0.59 7.46 21.33
CA SER A 207 1.39 6.77 22.35
C SER A 207 2.04 5.43 21.95
N GLN A 208 1.82 4.88 20.75
CA GLN A 208 2.32 3.53 20.37
C GLN A 208 2.88 3.48 18.94
N LYS A 209 4.12 3.93 18.68
CA LYS A 209 4.43 4.48 17.33
C LYS A 209 5.46 3.81 16.42
N THR A 210 6.30 2.86 16.85
CA THR A 210 7.40 2.42 15.95
C THR A 210 7.12 1.12 15.19
N ARG A 211 6.49 0.10 15.81
CA ARG A 211 6.26 -1.20 15.15
C ARG A 211 5.03 -1.21 14.23
N ALA A 212 3.95 -0.50 14.60
CA ALA A 212 2.70 -0.47 13.84
C ALA A 212 2.81 0.31 12.51
N SER A 213 3.79 1.22 12.39
CA SER A 213 3.96 2.08 11.21
C SER A 213 4.21 1.30 9.91
N VAL A 214 4.81 0.11 9.96
CA VAL A 214 5.05 -0.75 8.78
C VAL A 214 3.74 -1.35 8.25
N LYS A 215 2.74 -1.46 9.12
CA LYS A 215 1.42 -2.03 8.82
C LYS A 215 0.36 -0.96 8.55
N HIS A 216 0.78 0.29 8.38
CA HIS A 216 -0.09 1.40 8.00
C HIS A 216 -0.58 1.22 6.56
N ASP A 217 0.35 1.10 5.61
CA ASP A 217 0.02 1.06 4.18
C ASP A 217 -0.90 -0.11 3.81
N ILE A 218 -0.79 -1.25 4.51
CA ILE A 218 -1.67 -2.41 4.29
C ILE A 218 -3.11 -2.17 4.78
N TYR A 219 -3.28 -1.39 5.86
CA TYR A 219 -4.61 -0.97 6.31
C TYR A 219 -5.27 -0.08 5.26
N SER A 220 -4.55 0.94 4.79
CA SER A 220 -5.02 1.82 3.73
C SER A 220 -5.36 1.06 2.45
N TYR A 221 -4.52 0.08 2.07
CA TYR A 221 -4.77 -0.81 0.94
C TYR A 221 -6.04 -1.66 1.10
N ALA A 222 -6.36 -2.12 2.31
CA ALA A 222 -7.60 -2.86 2.56
C ALA A 222 -8.86 -2.00 2.34
N ILE A 223 -8.81 -0.73 2.75
CA ILE A 223 -9.89 0.25 2.49
C ILE A 223 -10.01 0.50 0.97
N ILE A 224 -8.89 0.70 0.27
CA ILE A 224 -8.86 0.84 -1.20
C ILE A 224 -9.43 -0.41 -1.88
N MET A 225 -9.11 -1.61 -1.40
CA MET A 225 -9.64 -2.86 -1.93
C MET A 225 -11.16 -2.95 -1.78
N TRP A 226 -11.68 -2.57 -0.62
CA TRP A 226 -13.12 -2.47 -0.41
C TRP A 226 -13.76 -1.46 -1.38
N GLU A 227 -13.18 -0.27 -1.52
CA GLU A 227 -13.70 0.81 -2.37
C GLU A 227 -13.68 0.46 -3.86
N VAL A 228 -12.61 -0.19 -4.34
CA VAL A 228 -12.51 -0.68 -5.72
C VAL A 228 -13.60 -1.71 -6.02
N MET A 229 -13.83 -2.65 -5.09
CA MET A 229 -14.77 -3.74 -5.29
C MET A 229 -16.23 -3.28 -5.16
N SER A 230 -16.53 -2.41 -4.20
CA SER A 230 -17.88 -1.88 -3.96
C SER A 230 -18.26 -0.73 -4.89
N ARG A 231 -17.29 0.07 -5.34
CA ARG A 231 -17.52 1.40 -5.95
C ARG A 231 -18.44 2.30 -5.12
N LYS A 232 -18.35 2.19 -3.79
CA LYS A 232 -19.03 3.03 -2.80
C LYS A 232 -18.02 3.90 -2.07
N GLN A 233 -18.46 5.06 -1.57
CA GLN A 233 -17.62 5.89 -0.73
C GLN A 233 -17.45 5.21 0.65
N PRO A 234 -16.21 5.03 1.16
CA PRO A 234 -16.02 4.51 2.50
C PRO A 234 -16.69 5.42 3.54
N PHE A 235 -17.54 4.84 4.40
CA PHE A 235 -18.29 5.55 5.44
C PHE A 235 -19.20 6.67 4.91
N GLU A 236 -19.81 6.48 3.73
CA GLU A 236 -20.68 7.46 3.06
C GLU A 236 -21.75 8.09 3.97
N GLU A 237 -22.33 7.30 4.87
CA GLU A 237 -23.41 7.77 5.76
C GLU A 237 -22.91 8.55 6.99
N VAL A 238 -21.60 8.55 7.27
CA VAL A 238 -21.03 9.18 8.46
C VAL A 238 -20.45 10.54 8.10
N ILE A 239 -21.19 11.61 8.45
CA ILE A 239 -20.81 12.99 8.12
C ILE A 239 -19.61 13.46 8.96
N ASN A 240 -19.53 13.05 10.23
CA ASN A 240 -18.51 13.54 11.16
C ASN A 240 -17.26 12.64 11.15
N PRO A 241 -16.07 13.13 10.75
CA PRO A 241 -14.84 12.33 10.75
C PRO A 241 -14.45 11.80 12.14
N LEU A 242 -14.77 12.53 13.22
CA LEU A 242 -14.51 12.06 14.59
C LEU A 242 -15.36 10.83 14.95
N GLN A 243 -16.58 10.73 14.39
CA GLN A 243 -17.41 9.55 14.55
C GLN A 243 -16.80 8.35 13.83
N ILE A 244 -16.20 8.54 12.66
CA ILE A 244 -15.44 7.49 11.95
C ILE A 244 -14.27 7.03 12.82
N MET A 245 -13.46 7.96 13.34
CA MET A 245 -12.33 7.62 14.22
C MET A 245 -12.77 6.83 15.43
N TYR A 246 -13.83 7.29 16.12
CA TYR A 246 -14.38 6.61 17.28
C TYR A 246 -14.85 5.20 16.92
N SER A 247 -15.70 5.04 15.91
CA SER A 247 -16.19 3.73 15.47
C SER A 247 -15.04 2.78 15.11
N VAL A 248 -14.07 3.23 14.33
CA VAL A 248 -12.91 2.43 13.91
C VAL A 248 -12.03 2.02 15.10
N SER A 249 -11.87 2.92 16.08
CA SER A 249 -11.17 2.62 17.35
C SER A 249 -11.88 1.54 18.17
N GLN A 250 -13.21 1.47 18.10
CA GLN A 250 -14.02 0.42 18.73
C GLN A 250 -14.07 -0.88 17.91
N GLY A 251 -13.31 -0.98 16.81
CA GLY A 251 -13.26 -2.17 15.96
C GLY A 251 -14.35 -2.25 14.89
N GLN A 252 -15.21 -1.23 14.75
CA GLN A 252 -16.16 -1.17 13.63
C GLN A 252 -15.39 -1.05 12.31
N ARG A 253 -15.91 -1.68 11.25
CA ARG A 253 -15.32 -1.71 9.90
C ARG A 253 -16.41 -1.51 8.85
N LEU A 254 -15.99 -1.31 7.60
CA LEU A 254 -16.91 -1.21 6.47
C LEU A 254 -17.63 -2.56 6.27
N ASP A 255 -18.86 -2.46 5.78
CA ASP A 255 -19.71 -3.63 5.58
C ASP A 255 -19.18 -4.55 4.47
N LEU A 256 -19.11 -5.86 4.77
CA LEU A 256 -18.68 -6.92 3.85
C LEU A 256 -19.86 -7.80 3.38
N SER A 257 -21.10 -7.40 3.68
CA SER A 257 -22.31 -8.09 3.24
C SER A 257 -22.51 -8.02 1.72
N GLU A 258 -23.53 -8.72 1.23
CA GLU A 258 -23.93 -8.71 -0.18
C GLU A 258 -24.33 -7.30 -0.67
N GLU A 259 -24.86 -6.46 0.21
CA GLU A 259 -25.28 -5.10 -0.15
C GLU A 259 -24.10 -4.21 -0.56
N SER A 260 -22.95 -4.38 0.11
CA SER A 260 -21.74 -3.61 -0.16
C SER A 260 -20.80 -4.32 -1.13
N LEU A 261 -20.68 -5.64 -1.01
CA LEU A 261 -19.84 -6.48 -1.87
C LEU A 261 -20.71 -7.55 -2.52
N SER A 262 -21.14 -7.27 -3.75
CA SER A 262 -22.02 -8.11 -4.55
C SER A 262 -21.51 -9.54 -4.73
N MET A 263 -22.43 -10.48 -4.92
CA MET A 263 -22.14 -11.91 -5.10
C MET A 263 -21.48 -12.24 -6.45
N ASP A 264 -21.53 -11.31 -7.42
CA ASP A 264 -20.91 -11.45 -8.73
C ASP A 264 -19.40 -11.16 -8.75
N ILE A 265 -18.82 -10.69 -7.64
CA ILE A 265 -17.38 -10.45 -7.51
C ILE A 265 -16.62 -11.77 -7.69
N PRO A 266 -15.73 -11.89 -8.71
CA PRO A 266 -14.89 -13.06 -8.87
C PRO A 266 -14.03 -13.30 -7.63
N HIS A 267 -13.91 -14.55 -7.18
CA HIS A 267 -13.15 -14.91 -5.98
C HIS A 267 -13.54 -14.11 -4.73
N ARG A 268 -14.82 -13.74 -4.57
CA ARG A 268 -15.35 -12.95 -3.44
C ARG A 268 -14.80 -13.38 -2.07
N ALA A 269 -14.79 -14.69 -1.78
CA ALA A 269 -14.28 -15.19 -0.50
C ALA A 269 -12.81 -14.82 -0.24
N LEU A 270 -11.96 -14.82 -1.27
CA LEU A 270 -10.58 -14.37 -1.14
C LEU A 270 -10.51 -12.87 -0.90
N VAL A 271 -11.25 -12.08 -1.70
CA VAL A 271 -11.31 -10.61 -1.58
C VAL A 271 -11.74 -10.22 -0.16
N THR A 272 -12.83 -10.79 0.35
CA THR A 272 -13.32 -10.55 1.71
C THR A 272 -12.27 -10.89 2.77
N ARG A 273 -11.55 -12.01 2.63
CA ARG A 273 -10.46 -12.36 3.56
C ARG A 273 -9.28 -11.40 3.51
N LEU A 274 -8.88 -10.95 2.31
CA LEU A 274 -7.79 -9.98 2.14
C LEU A 274 -8.16 -8.61 2.73
N ILE A 275 -9.39 -8.13 2.51
CA ILE A 275 -9.90 -6.91 3.14
C ILE A 275 -9.91 -7.08 4.67
N ALA A 276 -10.51 -8.16 5.17
CA ALA A 276 -10.68 -8.41 6.60
C ALA A 276 -9.35 -8.51 7.36
N SER A 277 -8.37 -9.22 6.79
CA SER A 277 -7.03 -9.33 7.37
C SER A 277 -6.21 -8.05 7.22
N GLY A 278 -6.36 -7.33 6.10
CA GLY A 278 -5.64 -6.09 5.84
C GLY A 278 -5.99 -4.95 6.80
N TRP A 279 -7.26 -4.85 7.23
CA TRP A 279 -7.70 -3.84 8.20
C TRP A 279 -7.85 -4.35 9.64
N ALA A 280 -7.25 -5.49 9.96
CA ALA A 280 -7.31 -6.10 11.29
C ALA A 280 -6.97 -5.10 12.39
N HIS A 281 -7.67 -5.15 13.51
CA HIS A 281 -7.45 -4.22 14.62
C HIS A 281 -6.02 -4.32 15.14
N ASN A 282 -5.54 -5.55 15.35
CA ASN A 282 -4.14 -5.82 15.68
C ASN A 282 -3.25 -5.67 14.42
N PRO A 283 -2.26 -4.75 14.41
CA PRO A 283 -1.38 -4.56 13.27
C PRO A 283 -0.55 -5.82 12.91
N ASP A 284 -0.23 -6.68 13.88
CA ASP A 284 0.59 -7.86 13.63
C ASP A 284 -0.15 -8.92 12.79
N GLU A 285 -1.49 -8.94 12.82
CA GLU A 285 -2.34 -9.83 12.02
C GLU A 285 -2.43 -9.41 10.55
N ARG A 286 -2.09 -8.16 10.24
CA ARG A 286 -2.16 -7.63 8.87
C ARG A 286 -1.06 -8.28 8.00
N PRO A 287 -1.37 -8.76 6.78
CA PRO A 287 -0.39 -9.41 5.92
C PRO A 287 0.68 -8.43 5.41
N SER A 288 1.76 -8.98 4.85
CA SER A 288 2.68 -8.19 4.02
C SER A 288 2.12 -8.02 2.61
N PHE A 289 2.58 -7.00 1.88
CA PHE A 289 2.21 -6.86 0.46
C PHE A 289 2.67 -8.05 -0.38
N LEU A 290 3.82 -8.67 -0.07
CA LEU A 290 4.24 -9.92 -0.69
C LEU A 290 3.20 -11.03 -0.52
N LYS A 291 2.61 -11.18 0.68
CA LYS A 291 1.54 -12.16 0.91
C LYS A 291 0.29 -11.82 0.08
N CYS A 292 -0.09 -10.55 0.01
CA CYS A 292 -1.21 -10.12 -0.84
C CYS A 292 -0.96 -10.43 -2.33
N LEU A 293 0.27 -10.25 -2.82
CA LEU A 293 0.64 -10.56 -4.21
C LEU A 293 0.53 -12.05 -4.50
N ILE A 294 1.05 -12.91 -3.61
CA ILE A 294 0.93 -14.38 -3.71
C ILE A 294 -0.54 -14.80 -3.81
N ASP A 295 -1.43 -14.14 -3.06
CA ASP A 295 -2.85 -14.47 -3.05
C ASP A 295 -3.60 -13.92 -4.28
N LEU A 296 -3.23 -12.73 -4.78
CA LEU A 296 -3.89 -12.08 -5.92
C LEU A 296 -3.41 -12.59 -7.29
N GLU A 297 -2.17 -13.06 -7.40
CA GLU A 297 -1.59 -13.48 -8.67
C GLU A 297 -2.37 -14.62 -9.36
N PRO A 298 -2.79 -15.69 -8.67
CA PRO A 298 -3.62 -16.74 -9.29
C PRO A 298 -4.94 -16.21 -9.83
N VAL A 299 -5.55 -15.21 -9.17
CA VAL A 299 -6.79 -14.59 -9.63
C VAL A 299 -6.53 -13.79 -10.90
N LEU A 300 -5.46 -13.00 -10.94
CA LEU A 300 -5.16 -12.19 -12.13
C LEU A 300 -4.93 -13.06 -13.36
N ARG A 301 -4.31 -14.24 -13.21
CA ARG A 301 -4.10 -15.22 -14.28
C ARG A 301 -5.39 -15.86 -14.83
N THR A 302 -6.53 -15.70 -14.15
CA THR A 302 -7.83 -16.17 -14.67
C THR A 302 -8.38 -15.27 -15.78
N PHE A 303 -7.89 -14.02 -15.87
CA PHE A 303 -8.28 -13.09 -16.92
C PHE A 303 -7.26 -13.14 -18.05
N ASP A 304 -7.73 -13.41 -19.27
CA ASP A 304 -6.86 -13.34 -20.44
C ASP A 304 -6.51 -11.88 -20.83
N GLU A 305 -5.43 -11.73 -21.59
CA GLU A 305 -4.95 -10.40 -22.01
C GLU A 305 -5.93 -9.68 -22.93
N ILE A 306 -6.75 -10.41 -23.69
CA ILE A 306 -7.73 -9.82 -24.62
C ILE A 306 -8.83 -9.14 -23.80
N ALA A 307 -9.37 -9.80 -22.78
CA ALA A 307 -10.36 -9.24 -21.88
C ALA A 307 -9.85 -7.99 -21.14
N MET A 308 -8.56 -7.95 -20.79
CA MET A 308 -7.92 -6.75 -20.23
C MET A 308 -7.92 -5.59 -21.24
N LEU A 309 -7.52 -5.85 -22.50
CA LEU A 309 -7.48 -4.84 -23.55
C LEU A 309 -8.88 -4.34 -23.92
N GLU A 310 -9.87 -5.23 -24.01
CA GLU A 310 -11.27 -4.88 -24.25
C GLU A 310 -11.83 -3.98 -23.15
N ALA A 311 -11.49 -4.28 -21.89
CA ALA A 311 -11.87 -3.46 -20.76
C ALA A 311 -11.25 -2.05 -20.81
N VAL A 312 -9.97 -1.93 -21.21
CA VAL A 312 -9.33 -0.61 -21.43
C VAL A 312 -10.04 0.16 -22.54
N ILE A 313 -10.34 -0.51 -23.66
CA ILE A 313 -11.06 0.10 -24.79
C ILE A 313 -12.45 0.58 -24.35
N LEU A 314 -13.14 -0.20 -23.52
CA LEU A 314 -14.43 0.18 -22.95
C LEU A 314 -14.32 1.48 -22.14
N LEU A 315 -13.36 1.58 -21.22
CA LEU A 315 -13.17 2.80 -20.42
C LEU A 315 -12.79 4.02 -21.29
N LYS A 316 -11.89 3.84 -22.26
CA LYS A 316 -11.51 4.90 -23.22
C LYS A 316 -12.73 5.40 -24.00
N ARG A 317 -13.60 4.49 -24.47
CA ARG A 317 -14.85 4.83 -25.18
C ARG A 317 -15.82 5.57 -24.28
N SER A 318 -16.04 5.11 -23.05
CA SER A 318 -16.94 5.74 -22.09
C SER A 318 -16.53 7.19 -21.79
N LYS A 319 -15.23 7.42 -21.56
CA LYS A 319 -14.66 8.77 -21.37
C LYS A 319 -14.89 9.68 -22.59
N ALA A 320 -14.55 9.21 -23.79
CA ALA A 320 -14.70 9.98 -25.01
C ALA A 320 -16.16 10.35 -25.32
N LEU A 321 -17.10 9.43 -25.05
CA LEU A 321 -18.53 9.67 -25.19
C LEU A 321 -19.03 10.73 -24.20
N TYR A 322 -18.56 10.67 -22.95
CA TYR A 322 -18.89 11.67 -21.93
C TYR A 322 -18.39 13.06 -22.33
N GLU A 323 -17.10 13.17 -22.71
CA GLU A 323 -16.50 14.44 -23.15
C GLU A 323 -17.23 15.05 -24.35
N SER A 324 -17.59 14.21 -25.34
CA SER A 324 -18.38 14.64 -26.50
C SER A 324 -19.75 15.20 -26.11
N ARG A 325 -20.45 14.55 -25.15
CA ARG A 325 -21.74 15.02 -24.63
C ARG A 325 -21.62 16.36 -23.91
N CYS A 326 -20.54 16.59 -23.17
CA CYS A 326 -20.28 17.85 -22.47
C CYS A 326 -20.07 19.01 -23.45
N ILE A 327 -19.37 18.78 -24.55
CA ILE A 327 -19.19 19.78 -25.63
C ILE A 327 -20.54 20.15 -26.26
N HIS A 328 -21.39 19.16 -26.57
CA HIS A 328 -22.72 19.42 -27.16
C HIS A 328 -23.68 20.14 -26.20
N LYS A 329 -23.58 19.93 -24.89
CA LYS A 329 -24.35 20.68 -23.88
C LYS A 329 -23.87 22.12 -23.72
N SER A 330 -22.56 22.36 -23.83
CA SER A 330 -21.97 23.71 -23.81
C SER A 330 -22.34 24.50 -25.08
N GLY A 331 -22.35 23.85 -26.26
CA GLY A 331 -22.72 24.47 -27.54
C GLY A 331 -24.22 24.72 -27.76
N LYS A 332 -25.12 24.12 -26.97
CA LYS A 332 -26.57 24.43 -27.00
C LYS A 332 -26.96 25.62 -26.11
N LYS A 333 -26.08 26.06 -25.19
CA LYS A 333 -26.31 27.28 -24.39
C LYS A 333 -25.95 28.57 -25.13
N THR A 334 -25.25 28.51 -26.26
CA THR A 334 -24.86 29.71 -27.03
C THR A 334 -25.88 30.12 -28.11
N HIS A 335 -27.01 29.43 -28.25
CA HIS A 335 -28.06 29.76 -29.23
C HIS A 335 -29.38 30.29 -28.62
N ALA A 336 -29.44 30.49 -27.29
CA ALA A 336 -30.65 30.94 -26.61
C ALA A 336 -30.57 32.35 -26.01
N ASP A 337 -29.43 33.06 -26.11
CA ASP A 337 -29.31 34.47 -25.70
C ASP A 337 -28.71 35.30 -26.85
N GLN A 338 -29.51 35.53 -27.89
CA GLN A 338 -29.36 36.69 -28.78
C GLN A 338 -30.59 37.58 -28.64
N THR A 339 -30.68 38.27 -27.51
CA THR A 339 -31.49 39.48 -27.35
C THR A 339 -30.54 40.62 -26.95
N SER A 340 -29.98 41.22 -28.01
CA SER A 340 -29.69 42.65 -28.15
C SER A 340 -29.66 43.51 -26.88
N LEU A 341 -28.47 43.95 -26.50
CA LEU A 341 -28.26 45.27 -25.90
C LEU A 341 -27.15 45.99 -26.68
N ASN A 342 -27.59 46.90 -27.54
CA ASN A 342 -26.74 47.88 -28.22
C ASN A 342 -26.11 48.82 -27.17
N ILE A 343 -24.79 48.94 -27.17
CA ILE A 343 -24.09 50.11 -26.64
C ILE A 343 -23.15 50.62 -27.74
N PRO A 344 -23.32 51.86 -28.23
CA PRO A 344 -22.45 52.41 -29.27
C PRO A 344 -21.13 52.91 -28.68
N LEU A 345 -20.03 52.56 -29.35
CA LEU A 345 -18.70 53.14 -29.17
C LEU A 345 -18.59 54.45 -29.95
N HIS A 346 -18.08 55.50 -29.32
CA HIS A 346 -17.34 56.57 -30.00
C HIS A 346 -16.09 56.96 -29.19
N PRO A 347 -15.04 57.50 -29.85
CA PRO A 347 -13.67 57.47 -29.37
C PRO A 347 -13.22 58.75 -28.63
N ASN A 348 -12.14 58.61 -27.85
CA ASN A 348 -11.30 59.64 -27.19
C ASN A 348 -10.78 60.72 -28.18
N PRO A 349 -10.07 61.83 -27.78
CA PRO A 349 -9.60 62.29 -26.45
C PRO A 349 -9.68 63.83 -26.19
N GLN A 350 -9.34 64.30 -24.97
CA GLN A 350 -8.44 65.44 -24.64
C GLN A 350 -8.77 66.16 -23.30
N GLU A 351 -7.69 66.39 -22.54
CA GLU A 351 -7.32 67.59 -21.74
C GLU A 351 -7.97 67.94 -20.39
N GLU A 352 -7.06 68.27 -19.45
CA GLU A 352 -7.16 69.24 -18.33
C GLU A 352 -8.12 68.89 -17.17
N MET A 353 -7.92 69.26 -15.90
CA MET A 353 -6.84 69.74 -15.01
C MET A 353 -7.51 69.78 -13.61
N HIS A 354 -6.73 69.69 -12.52
CA HIS A 354 -7.06 70.14 -11.13
C HIS A 354 -8.08 69.33 -10.27
N SER A 355 -7.61 68.77 -9.15
CA SER A 355 -7.83 69.26 -7.75
C SER A 355 -9.22 68.87 -7.21
N THR A 356 -9.46 68.29 -6.02
CA THR A 356 -8.82 68.35 -4.69
C THR A 356 -9.50 67.31 -3.79
N SER A 357 -8.74 66.79 -2.81
CA SER A 357 -9.10 66.25 -1.49
C SER A 357 -10.56 66.32 -0.98
N ILE A 358 -11.01 65.28 -0.26
CA ILE A 358 -11.31 65.29 1.21
C ILE A 358 -11.69 63.88 1.69
N GLN A 359 -11.34 63.63 2.94
CA GLN A 359 -11.29 62.40 3.74
C GLN A 359 -12.47 62.36 4.75
N TYR A 360 -12.69 61.19 5.37
CA TYR A 360 -13.35 60.90 6.66
C TYR A 360 -14.73 60.17 6.69
N ASP A 361 -14.63 58.94 7.25
CA ASP A 361 -15.38 58.29 8.34
C ASP A 361 -16.90 58.13 8.37
N GLY A 362 -17.30 56.93 8.84
CA GLY A 362 -18.38 56.79 9.83
C GLY A 362 -19.57 55.91 9.45
N LEU A 363 -19.54 54.64 9.85
CA LEU A 363 -20.75 53.83 10.15
C LEU A 363 -21.46 54.42 11.40
N PRO A 364 -22.81 54.30 11.58
CA PRO A 364 -23.39 53.06 12.14
C PRO A 364 -24.84 52.67 11.74
N LEU A 365 -25.12 51.37 11.85
CA LEU A 365 -26.35 50.63 12.24
C LEU A 365 -27.75 51.30 12.09
N ARG A 366 -28.69 50.66 11.37
CA ARG A 366 -29.83 49.84 11.88
C ARG A 366 -30.90 49.52 10.80
N SER A 367 -31.31 48.24 10.79
CA SER A 367 -32.66 47.65 10.58
C SER A 367 -33.65 48.22 9.54
N ILE A 368 -34.20 47.35 8.68
CA ILE A 368 -35.63 46.95 8.57
C ILE A 368 -35.85 46.12 7.28
N SER A 369 -36.59 45.01 7.39
CA SER A 369 -37.07 44.14 6.30
C SER A 369 -38.11 44.82 5.40
N PRO A 370 -38.49 44.23 4.24
CA PRO A 370 -39.76 43.49 4.26
C PRO A 370 -39.79 42.19 3.42
N ASP A 371 -40.75 41.35 3.79
CA ASP A 371 -41.26 40.16 3.11
C ASP A 371 -41.78 40.42 1.69
N VAL A 372 -41.87 39.36 0.86
CA VAL A 372 -43.14 38.75 0.39
C VAL A 372 -42.87 37.67 -0.70
N SER A 373 -43.21 36.43 -0.32
CA SER A 373 -43.79 35.28 -1.05
C SER A 373 -43.40 34.95 -2.51
N THR A 374 -43.18 33.66 -2.79
CA THR A 374 -44.18 32.80 -3.46
C THR A 374 -43.85 31.29 -3.43
N TYR A 375 -44.93 30.52 -3.44
CA TYR A 375 -45.11 29.08 -3.18
C TYR A 375 -44.66 28.10 -4.30
N LYS A 376 -44.40 26.84 -3.90
CA LYS A 376 -44.98 25.56 -4.42
C LYS A 376 -44.29 24.36 -3.71
N SER A 377 -44.83 23.77 -2.63
CA SER A 377 -45.86 22.70 -2.51
C SER A 377 -45.48 21.33 -3.13
N VAL A 378 -45.09 20.30 -2.34
CA VAL A 378 -45.89 19.16 -1.77
C VAL A 378 -45.47 17.81 -2.46
N PRO A 379 -45.57 16.57 -1.89
CA PRO A 379 -46.23 16.14 -0.63
C PRO A 379 -45.41 15.29 0.37
N LYS A 380 -45.92 15.31 1.61
CA LYS A 380 -45.81 14.25 2.63
C LYS A 380 -46.98 13.27 2.49
N TYR A 381 -46.79 12.03 2.91
CA TYR A 381 -47.85 11.18 3.46
C TYR A 381 -47.59 10.88 4.95
N ASN A 382 -48.70 10.83 5.69
CA ASN A 382 -48.90 10.78 7.14
C ASN A 382 -48.80 9.34 7.72
N ILE A 383 -48.18 9.14 8.89
CA ILE A 383 -48.73 9.02 10.28
C ILE A 383 -49.48 7.71 10.59
N LEU A 384 -49.06 7.02 11.67
CA LEU A 384 -49.80 6.55 12.86
C LEU A 384 -48.76 5.98 13.86
N SER A 385 -48.34 6.70 14.92
CA SER A 385 -48.89 6.76 16.31
C SER A 385 -48.79 5.43 17.09
N SER A 386 -48.42 5.33 18.38
CA SER A 386 -48.45 6.27 19.52
C SER A 386 -47.37 5.89 20.57
N GLU A 387 -46.69 6.88 21.16
CA GLU A 387 -46.80 7.31 22.58
C GLU A 387 -46.31 6.33 23.67
N ASN A 388 -45.24 6.72 24.37
CA ASN A 388 -45.40 7.16 25.76
C ASN A 388 -44.27 8.08 26.24
N LEU A 389 -44.67 9.02 27.09
CA LEU A 389 -44.06 10.30 27.44
C LEU A 389 -43.19 10.21 28.70
N GLY A 390 -42.09 10.97 28.74
CA GLY A 390 -41.33 11.24 29.97
C GLY A 390 -40.32 12.38 29.78
N ARG A 391 -40.77 13.62 30.00
CA ARG A 391 -39.92 14.84 30.16
C ARG A 391 -38.91 14.61 31.31
N VAL A 392 -37.71 15.21 31.30
CA VAL A 392 -37.46 16.57 31.83
C VAL A 392 -36.00 17.03 31.53
N SER A 393 -35.92 18.27 31.00
CA SER A 393 -34.89 19.34 31.08
C SER A 393 -33.47 19.21 30.51
N ASP A 394 -33.18 20.21 29.67
CA ASP A 394 -31.89 20.70 29.17
C ASP A 394 -30.90 21.10 30.28
N ALA A 395 -29.60 20.89 30.02
CA ALA A 395 -28.52 21.71 30.56
C ALA A 395 -27.29 21.69 29.64
N CYS A 396 -27.03 22.83 29.01
CA CYS A 396 -25.75 23.21 28.41
C CYS A 396 -24.65 23.26 29.50
N ILE A 397 -23.43 22.82 29.18
CA ILE A 397 -22.23 23.22 29.94
C ILE A 397 -21.16 23.70 28.97
N LEU A 398 -20.92 25.01 29.05
CA LEU A 398 -19.72 25.74 28.62
C LEU A 398 -18.58 25.41 29.59
N PHE A 399 -17.34 25.31 29.09
CA PHE A 399 -16.15 25.43 29.92
C PHE A 399 -15.41 26.71 29.52
N GLU A 400 -15.45 27.69 30.42
CA GLU A 400 -14.52 28.82 30.44
C GLU A 400 -13.33 28.51 31.35
N HIS A 401 -12.19 29.00 30.89
CA HIS A 401 -10.95 29.16 31.63
C HIS A 401 -11.14 30.11 32.82
N GLU A 402 -10.54 29.80 33.96
CA GLU A 402 -9.89 30.87 34.74
C GLU A 402 -8.73 30.33 35.58
N SER A 403 -7.67 31.13 35.56
CA SER A 403 -6.43 30.95 36.32
C SER A 403 -6.54 31.84 37.54
N ASN A 404 -6.15 31.40 38.73
CA ASN A 404 -5.61 32.35 39.71
C ASN A 404 -4.71 31.74 40.77
N ASN A 405 -3.74 32.58 41.12
CA ASN A 405 -2.52 32.36 41.85
C ASN A 405 -2.69 32.46 43.39
N SER A 406 -1.62 32.05 44.06
CA SER A 406 -1.10 32.53 45.35
C SER A 406 -1.60 31.91 46.68
N SER A 407 -0.79 30.93 47.13
CA SER A 407 0.00 30.90 48.38
C SER A 407 -0.51 31.66 49.63
N PHE A 408 -0.53 30.98 50.79
CA PHE A 408 0.20 31.38 52.00
C PHE A 408 0.38 30.22 52.99
N PHE A 409 1.39 30.39 53.85
CA PHE A 409 2.23 29.47 54.61
C PHE A 409 1.64 28.76 55.84
N LEU A 410 2.36 27.71 56.31
CA LEU A 410 2.95 27.46 57.65
C LEU A 410 3.09 25.94 57.84
N ASP A 411 4.11 25.31 58.43
CA ASP A 411 5.49 25.63 58.86
C ASP A 411 6.09 24.27 59.31
N GLY A 412 7.43 24.12 59.41
CA GLY A 412 8.02 23.14 60.35
C GLY A 412 8.90 21.98 59.85
N ASN A 413 10.11 22.32 59.39
CA ASN A 413 11.42 21.89 59.90
C ASN A 413 11.98 20.44 59.79
N SER A 414 13.21 20.41 59.26
CA SER A 414 14.44 19.72 59.72
C SER A 414 14.99 18.52 58.92
N GLY A 415 16.26 18.65 58.49
CA GLY A 415 17.19 17.53 58.32
C GLY A 415 18.07 17.52 57.06
N ASP A 416 19.07 18.42 56.98
CA ASP A 416 20.22 18.28 56.06
C ASP A 416 21.19 17.20 56.54
N LEU A 417 21.83 16.47 55.60
CA LEU A 417 23.16 15.84 55.77
C LEU A 417 23.80 15.50 54.41
N HIS A 418 24.75 16.35 54.00
CA HIS A 418 26.12 16.08 53.47
C HIS A 418 26.38 14.86 52.54
N SER A 419 26.75 15.11 51.27
CA SER A 419 28.13 15.12 50.68
C SER A 419 28.75 13.73 50.43
N LEU A 420 29.15 13.31 49.22
CA LEU A 420 30.44 13.53 48.52
C LEU A 420 30.39 12.67 47.22
N SER A 421 30.49 13.22 46.00
CA SER A 421 31.69 13.46 45.17
C SER A 421 32.39 12.23 44.55
N ASN A 422 32.59 12.35 43.22
CA ASN A 422 33.66 11.80 42.36
C ASN A 422 33.56 10.34 41.89
N GLN A 423 34.00 9.91 40.70
CA GLN A 423 34.40 10.49 39.40
C GLN A 423 34.80 9.26 38.52
N SER A 424 34.52 9.29 37.20
CA SER A 424 35.24 8.64 36.07
C SER A 424 35.53 7.11 36.11
N MET A 425 35.59 6.35 35.02
CA MET A 425 36.14 6.62 33.68
C MET A 425 35.77 5.46 32.72
N ASP A 426 35.81 5.77 31.42
CA ASP A 426 35.62 4.90 30.25
C ASP A 426 36.54 3.68 30.17
N GLU A 427 36.11 2.62 29.44
CA GLU A 427 36.96 1.94 28.44
C GLU A 427 36.12 1.31 27.30
N ASN A 428 36.55 1.63 26.07
CA ASN A 428 36.20 0.98 24.80
C ASN A 428 36.92 -0.38 24.68
N ILE A 429 36.42 -1.30 23.84
CA ILE A 429 37.18 -1.94 22.74
C ILE A 429 36.30 -2.94 21.97
N SER A 430 36.47 -2.89 20.65
CA SER A 430 35.95 -3.75 19.58
C SER A 430 36.52 -5.18 19.61
N VAL A 431 35.93 -6.11 18.84
CA VAL A 431 36.60 -6.93 17.80
C VAL A 431 35.66 -8.00 17.23
N THR A 432 35.98 -8.35 16.00
CA THR A 432 35.38 -9.12 14.91
C THR A 432 35.44 -10.66 14.98
N GLN A 433 34.64 -11.29 14.11
CA GLN A 433 34.90 -12.49 13.28
C GLN A 433 34.69 -13.93 13.82
N SER A 434 33.75 -14.61 13.14
CA SER A 434 33.84 -15.90 12.39
C SER A 434 34.24 -17.25 13.04
N ALA A 435 33.26 -18.16 13.05
CA ALA A 435 33.21 -19.55 12.53
C ALA A 435 34.31 -20.61 12.84
N LYS A 436 33.90 -21.76 13.43
CA LYS A 436 34.10 -23.19 13.02
C LYS A 436 33.78 -24.13 14.20
N LEU A 437 32.80 -25.05 14.08
CA LEU A 437 32.91 -26.48 13.69
C LEU A 437 33.73 -27.37 14.65
N LEU A 438 33.09 -28.40 15.23
CA LEU A 438 33.56 -29.76 15.63
C LEU A 438 32.39 -30.46 16.37
N VAL A 439 31.63 -31.38 15.76
CA VAL A 439 31.84 -32.83 15.61
C VAL A 439 31.90 -33.61 16.94
N HIS A 440 30.94 -34.54 17.08
CA HIS A 440 30.75 -35.59 18.08
C HIS A 440 31.98 -36.48 18.36
N PRO A 441 31.96 -37.25 19.47
CA PRO A 441 31.86 -38.70 19.27
C PRO A 441 31.01 -39.49 20.29
N TYR A 442 30.27 -40.46 19.73
CA TYR A 442 30.13 -41.88 20.12
C TYR A 442 29.79 -42.37 21.55
N SER A 443 28.65 -43.10 21.58
CA SER A 443 28.41 -44.45 22.13
C SER A 443 28.55 -44.73 23.63
N TYR A 444 27.48 -45.30 24.24
CA TYR A 444 27.47 -46.62 24.90
C TYR A 444 26.02 -46.98 25.34
N SER A 445 25.60 -48.20 25.03
CA SER A 445 24.42 -48.93 25.55
C SER A 445 24.87 -49.92 26.67
N PRO A 446 24.07 -50.83 27.27
CA PRO A 446 22.64 -50.90 27.63
C PRO A 446 22.41 -51.39 29.10
N SER A 447 21.17 -51.86 29.40
CA SER A 447 20.71 -52.71 30.52
C SER A 447 20.41 -51.99 31.84
N SER A 448 19.45 -52.34 32.70
CA SER A 448 18.43 -53.40 32.91
C SER A 448 17.53 -52.81 34.04
N ASP A 449 16.29 -53.19 34.35
CA ASP A 449 15.77 -54.51 34.68
C ASP A 449 14.33 -54.36 35.24
N LYS A 450 13.59 -55.46 35.22
CA LYS A 450 12.44 -55.84 36.10
C LYS A 450 11.05 -55.21 35.84
N SER A 451 10.10 -55.92 35.18
CA SER A 451 9.28 -57.07 35.64
C SER A 451 8.09 -56.63 36.51
N ILE A 452 6.81 -56.93 36.22
CA ILE A 452 6.13 -58.22 36.50
C ILE A 452 4.64 -58.15 36.06
N SER A 453 4.16 -59.25 35.45
CA SER A 453 2.79 -59.85 35.41
C SER A 453 1.58 -59.04 34.88
N SER A 454 0.55 -59.61 34.25
CA SER A 454 0.23 -60.96 33.73
C SER A 454 -1.16 -60.89 33.10
N ALA A 455 -1.38 -61.62 31.99
CA ALA A 455 -2.57 -62.44 31.62
C ALA A 455 -4.00 -61.85 31.76
N SER A 456 -5.00 -62.08 30.90
CA SER A 456 -5.20 -62.94 29.72
C SER A 456 -6.67 -62.85 29.28
N SER A 457 -6.95 -63.04 27.98
CA SER A 457 -8.21 -63.53 27.37
C SER A 457 -9.44 -62.60 27.47
N SER A 458 -10.39 -62.49 26.53
CA SER A 458 -10.91 -63.39 25.49
C SER A 458 -11.87 -62.61 24.55
N ALA A 459 -11.86 -62.89 23.24
CA ALA A 459 -12.95 -62.63 22.28
C ALA A 459 -14.08 -63.69 22.46
N PRO A 460 -15.25 -63.75 21.74
CA PRO A 460 -15.58 -63.16 20.42
C PRO A 460 -17.08 -62.79 20.10
N CYS A 461 -17.35 -62.30 18.87
CA CYS A 461 -18.52 -62.57 17.98
C CYS A 461 -19.98 -62.25 18.46
N LEU A 462 -20.98 -61.74 17.71
CA LEU A 462 -21.35 -61.59 16.29
C LEU A 462 -22.61 -60.66 16.23
N LEU A 463 -22.81 -59.88 15.15
CA LEU A 463 -24.04 -59.89 14.33
C LEU A 463 -23.97 -58.88 13.17
N ARG A 464 -24.48 -59.34 12.02
CA ARG A 464 -24.40 -58.73 10.69
C ARG A 464 -25.81 -58.29 10.27
N SER A 465 -25.97 -57.06 9.80
CA SER A 465 -27.07 -56.62 8.93
C SER A 465 -26.64 -55.41 8.10
N SER A 466 -26.82 -55.50 6.79
CA SER A 466 -26.52 -54.50 5.74
C SER A 466 -27.83 -53.86 5.21
N PRO A 467 -27.80 -52.90 4.25
CA PRO A 467 -27.12 -51.60 4.22
C PRO A 467 -28.07 -50.44 3.82
N THR A 468 -27.73 -49.19 4.14
CA THR A 468 -28.20 -47.99 3.41
C THR A 468 -27.11 -46.90 3.41
N PRO A 469 -26.99 -46.07 2.35
CA PRO A 469 -25.78 -45.30 2.09
C PRO A 469 -25.88 -43.87 2.66
N SER A 470 -24.86 -43.41 3.38
CA SER A 470 -24.70 -41.99 3.66
C SER A 470 -23.23 -41.60 3.78
N ALA A 471 -22.84 -40.68 2.90
CA ALA A 471 -21.85 -39.62 3.09
C ALA A 471 -20.42 -39.99 3.53
N SER A 472 -19.52 -39.87 2.56
CA SER A 472 -18.19 -39.23 2.68
C SER A 472 -17.21 -39.77 3.72
N ASP A 473 -16.50 -40.84 3.35
CA ASP A 473 -15.10 -41.03 3.77
C ASP A 473 -14.20 -40.41 2.70
N PHE A 474 -13.86 -39.13 2.85
CA PHE A 474 -12.62 -38.59 2.28
C PHE A 474 -11.60 -38.60 3.41
N VAL A 475 -10.85 -39.70 3.49
CA VAL A 475 -9.67 -39.77 4.34
C VAL A 475 -8.67 -38.75 3.79
N LEU A 476 -8.47 -37.67 4.54
CA LEU A 476 -7.37 -36.75 4.30
C LEU A 476 -6.08 -37.50 4.68
N GLU A 477 -5.41 -38.07 3.68
CA GLU A 477 -4.05 -38.59 3.85
C GLU A 477 -3.17 -37.44 4.35
N THR A 478 -2.73 -37.56 5.59
CA THR A 478 -1.79 -36.65 6.23
C THR A 478 -0.45 -36.74 5.50
N THR A 479 -0.22 -35.88 4.51
CA THR A 479 1.13 -35.64 3.97
C THR A 479 2.03 -35.21 5.12
N GLN A 480 2.95 -36.08 5.53
CA GLN A 480 3.96 -35.72 6.50
C GLN A 480 4.79 -34.55 5.93
N PRO A 481 4.92 -33.42 6.65
CA PRO A 481 5.75 -32.32 6.20
C PRO A 481 7.24 -32.75 6.20
N ASN A 482 7.97 -32.38 5.14
CA ASN A 482 9.43 -32.50 4.98
C ASN A 482 10.02 -33.85 4.51
N VAL A 483 9.21 -34.77 3.95
CA VAL A 483 9.72 -36.08 3.47
C VAL A 483 10.71 -35.92 2.31
N ALA A 484 10.42 -35.07 1.33
CA ALA A 484 11.30 -34.86 0.18
C ALA A 484 12.61 -34.18 0.61
N HIS A 485 12.50 -33.17 1.46
CA HIS A 485 13.66 -32.43 1.97
C HIS A 485 14.61 -33.32 2.79
N GLN A 486 14.07 -34.13 3.70
CA GLN A 486 14.87 -35.07 4.50
C GLN A 486 15.55 -36.13 3.63
N TRP A 487 14.86 -36.62 2.59
CA TRP A 487 15.42 -37.59 1.68
C TRP A 487 16.61 -37.02 0.89
N ILE A 488 16.49 -35.81 0.34
CA ILE A 488 17.62 -35.13 -0.36
C ILE A 488 18.82 -34.99 0.57
N GLN A 489 18.60 -34.58 1.83
CA GLN A 489 19.68 -34.43 2.81
C GLN A 489 20.37 -35.77 3.11
N SER A 490 19.61 -36.84 3.28
CA SER A 490 20.16 -38.18 3.55
C SER A 490 20.97 -38.76 2.38
N LYS A 491 20.71 -38.30 1.15
CA LYS A 491 21.30 -38.81 -0.10
C LYS A 491 22.17 -37.79 -0.82
N ARG A 492 22.54 -36.69 -0.16
CA ARG A 492 23.19 -35.51 -0.78
C ARG A 492 24.41 -35.87 -1.63
N GLU A 493 25.36 -36.63 -1.07
CA GLU A 493 26.60 -37.01 -1.78
C GLU A 493 26.34 -37.98 -2.93
N GLU A 494 25.39 -38.91 -2.77
CA GLU A 494 24.99 -39.82 -3.85
C GLU A 494 24.33 -39.05 -5.00
N ILE A 495 23.51 -38.03 -4.71
CA ILE A 495 22.90 -37.16 -5.72
C ILE A 495 23.98 -36.35 -6.46
N ILE A 496 24.97 -35.80 -5.74
CA ILE A 496 26.06 -35.03 -6.34
C ILE A 496 26.90 -35.89 -7.31
N ASP A 497 27.14 -37.15 -6.96
CA ASP A 497 27.93 -38.07 -7.76
C ASP A 497 27.15 -38.58 -8.99
N GLN A 498 25.87 -38.91 -8.81
CA GLN A 498 25.06 -39.56 -9.85
C GLN A 498 24.36 -38.56 -10.78
N MET A 499 23.89 -37.41 -10.29
CA MET A 499 23.06 -36.47 -11.07
C MET A 499 23.76 -36.03 -12.35
N THR A 500 23.16 -36.39 -13.49
CA THR A 500 23.67 -36.04 -14.82
C THR A 500 23.42 -34.56 -15.14
N GLU A 501 24.21 -34.00 -16.05
CA GLU A 501 24.05 -32.60 -16.49
C GLU A 501 22.68 -32.36 -17.16
N ALA A 502 22.15 -33.35 -17.88
CA ALA A 502 20.80 -33.30 -18.44
C ALA A 502 19.72 -33.24 -17.34
N CYS A 503 19.86 -34.07 -16.29
CA CYS A 503 18.93 -34.04 -15.16
C CYS A 503 19.03 -32.71 -14.40
N LEU A 504 20.23 -32.17 -14.23
CA LEU A 504 20.45 -30.87 -13.58
C LEU A 504 19.74 -29.75 -14.34
N ASN A 505 19.95 -29.65 -15.65
CA ASN A 505 19.34 -28.59 -16.46
C ASN A 505 17.81 -28.73 -16.46
N GLN A 506 17.27 -29.94 -16.58
CA GLN A 506 15.82 -30.17 -16.48
C GLN A 506 15.24 -29.82 -15.11
N SER A 507 16.00 -30.04 -14.02
CA SER A 507 15.60 -29.58 -12.69
C SER A 507 15.57 -28.07 -12.60
N LEU A 508 16.62 -27.40 -13.09
CA LEU A 508 16.69 -25.93 -13.10
C LEU A 508 15.58 -25.30 -13.94
N ASP A 509 15.31 -25.84 -15.14
CA ASP A 509 14.23 -25.38 -16.02
C ASP A 509 12.86 -25.60 -15.37
N ALA A 510 12.63 -26.76 -14.75
CA ALA A 510 11.38 -27.04 -14.04
C ALA A 510 11.18 -26.11 -12.84
N LEU A 511 12.24 -25.79 -12.11
CA LEU A 511 12.21 -24.87 -10.98
C LEU A 511 11.99 -23.42 -11.43
N LEU A 512 12.66 -22.97 -12.49
CA LEU A 512 12.45 -21.66 -13.11
C LEU A 512 11.01 -21.50 -13.64
N SER A 513 10.51 -22.49 -14.38
CA SER A 513 9.16 -22.45 -14.97
C SER A 513 8.05 -22.42 -13.91
N ARG A 514 8.34 -22.90 -12.70
CA ARG A 514 7.43 -22.88 -11.54
C ARG A 514 7.71 -21.73 -10.57
N PHE A 515 8.63 -20.82 -10.92
CA PHE A 515 9.05 -19.67 -10.11
C PHE A 515 9.58 -20.06 -8.72
N LEU A 516 10.12 -21.28 -8.58
CA LEU A 516 10.73 -21.77 -7.34
C LEU A 516 12.24 -21.52 -7.30
N LEU A 517 12.82 -21.07 -8.41
CA LEU A 517 14.21 -20.62 -8.52
C LEU A 517 14.21 -19.24 -9.20
N MET A 518 14.88 -18.26 -8.61
CA MET A 518 15.01 -16.91 -9.18
C MET A 518 16.06 -16.91 -10.30
N LYS A 519 15.99 -15.91 -11.19
CA LYS A 519 16.93 -15.79 -12.32
C LYS A 519 18.36 -15.60 -11.83
N GLU A 520 18.55 -14.84 -10.76
CA GLU A 520 19.84 -14.60 -10.13
C GLU A 520 20.44 -15.89 -9.54
N ASP A 521 19.61 -16.71 -8.88
CA ASP A 521 20.03 -18.00 -8.32
C ASP A 521 20.33 -19.03 -9.42
N TYR A 522 19.55 -19.00 -10.51
CA TYR A 522 19.84 -19.81 -11.70
C TYR A 522 21.18 -19.41 -12.35
N GLU A 523 21.45 -18.12 -12.49
CA GLU A 523 22.74 -17.63 -12.98
C GLU A 523 23.88 -18.02 -12.02
N LEU A 524 23.67 -17.93 -10.71
CA LEU A 524 24.64 -18.34 -9.69
C LEU A 524 24.95 -19.85 -9.75
N ILE A 525 23.94 -20.70 -10.02
CA ILE A 525 24.14 -22.15 -10.18
C ILE A 525 24.81 -22.44 -11.53
N SER A 526 24.30 -21.88 -12.63
CA SER A 526 24.74 -22.19 -13.99
C SER A 526 26.18 -21.73 -14.29
N THR A 527 26.64 -20.65 -13.64
CA THR A 527 28.00 -20.11 -13.78
C THR A 527 29.07 -20.91 -13.02
N LYS A 528 28.70 -21.91 -12.19
CA LYS A 528 29.72 -22.73 -11.49
C LYS A 528 30.51 -23.58 -12.50
N PRO A 529 31.83 -23.76 -12.29
CA PRO A 529 32.73 -24.32 -13.30
C PRO A 529 32.58 -25.84 -13.52
N THR A 530 32.06 -26.59 -12.54
CA THR A 530 31.94 -28.05 -12.64
C THR A 530 30.51 -28.51 -12.36
N ARG A 531 30.06 -29.59 -13.03
CA ARG A 531 28.76 -30.23 -12.76
C ARG A 531 28.54 -30.44 -11.26
N THR A 532 29.52 -30.99 -10.57
CA THR A 532 29.49 -31.26 -9.12
C THR A 532 29.27 -29.98 -8.31
N SER A 533 29.91 -28.86 -8.67
CA SER A 533 29.68 -27.57 -8.00
C SER A 533 28.30 -26.97 -8.30
N LYS A 534 27.74 -27.20 -9.50
CA LYS A 534 26.38 -26.79 -9.85
C LYS A 534 25.34 -27.57 -9.04
N VAL A 535 25.50 -28.90 -8.96
CA VAL A 535 24.59 -29.76 -8.19
C VAL A 535 24.66 -29.42 -6.70
N ARG A 536 25.86 -29.19 -6.13
CA ARG A 536 25.98 -28.72 -4.73
C ARG A 536 25.22 -27.42 -4.50
N GLN A 537 25.43 -26.42 -5.36
CA GLN A 537 24.75 -25.13 -5.24
C GLN A 537 23.22 -25.29 -5.36
N LEU A 538 22.74 -26.17 -6.25
CA LEU A 538 21.31 -26.49 -6.36
C LEU A 538 20.75 -27.09 -5.08
N LEU A 539 21.47 -28.04 -4.46
CA LEU A 539 21.04 -28.67 -3.20
C LEU A 539 21.13 -27.70 -2.02
N ASP A 540 22.13 -26.80 -1.99
CA ASP A 540 22.23 -25.72 -0.99
C ASP A 540 21.02 -24.78 -1.10
N THR A 541 20.61 -24.43 -2.32
CA THR A 541 19.39 -23.64 -2.56
C THR A 541 18.13 -24.44 -2.19
N SER A 542 18.11 -25.76 -2.40
CA SER A 542 17.00 -26.61 -1.94
C SER A 542 16.83 -26.60 -0.42
N ASP A 543 17.91 -26.39 0.33
CA ASP A 543 17.84 -26.34 1.80
C ASP A 543 17.09 -25.09 2.29
N SER A 544 17.12 -23.98 1.54
CA SER A 544 16.44 -22.72 1.87
C SER A 544 15.04 -22.58 1.26
N GLN A 545 14.77 -23.22 0.12
CA GLN A 545 13.50 -23.10 -0.63
C GLN A 545 12.39 -24.08 -0.16
N GLY A 546 12.73 -25.11 0.61
CA GLY A 546 11.77 -25.98 1.28
C GLY A 546 11.25 -27.17 0.45
N GLU A 547 10.17 -27.79 0.94
CA GLU A 547 9.70 -29.12 0.52
C GLU A 547 9.30 -29.20 -0.97
N GLU A 548 8.65 -28.18 -1.53
CA GLU A 548 8.20 -28.21 -2.92
C GLU A 548 9.37 -28.15 -3.92
N PHE A 549 10.43 -27.41 -3.57
CA PHE A 549 11.68 -27.38 -4.34
C PHE A 549 12.34 -28.76 -4.36
N ALA A 550 12.40 -29.42 -3.20
CA ALA A 550 12.93 -30.77 -3.06
C ALA A 550 12.13 -31.81 -3.87
N ARG A 551 10.79 -31.70 -3.89
CA ARG A 551 9.94 -32.61 -4.68
C ARG A 551 10.23 -32.56 -6.16
N ILE A 552 10.47 -31.38 -6.72
CA ILE A 552 10.78 -31.22 -8.14
C ILE A 552 12.12 -31.88 -8.48
N ILE A 553 13.13 -31.68 -7.63
CA ILE A 553 14.43 -32.33 -7.81
C ILE A 553 14.27 -33.86 -7.80
N ILE A 554 13.56 -34.41 -6.81
CA ILE A 554 13.34 -35.86 -6.72
C ILE A 554 12.55 -36.37 -7.92
N GLN A 555 11.51 -35.66 -8.36
CA GLN A 555 10.76 -36.04 -9.55
C GLN A 555 11.66 -36.08 -10.79
N LYS A 556 12.58 -35.11 -10.95
CA LYS A 556 13.52 -35.11 -12.07
C LYS A 556 14.59 -36.18 -11.98
N LEU A 557 15.06 -36.52 -10.77
CA LEU A 557 15.94 -37.68 -10.56
C LEU A 557 15.25 -38.99 -10.97
N LYS A 558 13.95 -39.14 -10.64
CA LYS A 558 13.12 -40.29 -11.01
C LYS A 558 12.87 -40.34 -12.53
N ASP A 559 12.47 -39.23 -13.14
CA ASP A 559 12.23 -39.11 -14.59
C ASP A 559 13.49 -39.48 -15.40
N ASN A 560 14.66 -39.07 -14.92
CA ASN A 560 15.96 -39.34 -15.56
C ASN A 560 16.59 -40.68 -15.16
N LYS A 561 15.82 -41.59 -14.55
CA LYS A 561 16.22 -42.96 -14.20
C LYS A 561 17.57 -43.04 -13.50
N GLN A 562 17.80 -42.20 -12.50
CA GLN A 562 19.03 -42.23 -11.68
C GLN A 562 18.99 -43.42 -10.69
N LEU A 563 18.98 -44.65 -11.23
CA LEU A 563 18.63 -45.90 -10.53
C LEU A 563 19.46 -46.19 -9.27
N GLY A 564 20.69 -45.66 -9.17
CA GLY A 564 21.53 -45.80 -7.98
C GLY A 564 21.07 -44.95 -6.78
N LEU A 565 19.97 -44.20 -6.91
CA LEU A 565 19.33 -43.43 -5.84
C LEU A 565 18.03 -44.09 -5.34
N GLN A 566 17.69 -45.31 -5.75
CA GLN A 566 16.50 -45.99 -5.25
C GLN A 566 16.65 -46.45 -3.78
N PRO A 567 15.57 -46.50 -2.98
CA PRO A 567 14.19 -46.13 -3.32
C PRO A 567 13.94 -44.61 -3.19
N TYR A 568 13.17 -44.07 -4.13
CA TYR A 568 12.65 -42.69 -4.03
C TYR A 568 11.45 -42.64 -3.07
N PRO A 569 11.25 -41.53 -2.35
CA PRO A 569 10.08 -41.37 -1.49
C PRO A 569 8.80 -41.27 -2.33
N ASP A 570 7.69 -41.78 -1.78
CA ASP A 570 6.37 -41.65 -2.39
C ASP A 570 5.87 -40.21 -2.27
N ILE A 571 6.20 -39.42 -3.27
CA ILE A 571 5.75 -38.03 -3.39
C ILE A 571 4.47 -38.05 -4.23
N VAL A 572 3.33 -37.75 -3.60
CA VAL A 572 2.06 -37.57 -4.30
C VAL A 572 2.20 -36.38 -5.26
N SER A 573 2.11 -36.66 -6.56
CA SER A 573 2.16 -35.62 -7.58
C SER A 573 0.84 -34.86 -7.59
N THR A 574 0.83 -33.59 -7.19
CA THR A 574 -0.31 -32.67 -7.39
C THR A 574 -0.40 -32.28 -8.87
N SER A 575 -0.57 -33.27 -9.74
CA SER A 575 -0.92 -33.08 -11.15
C SER A 575 -2.37 -33.52 -11.35
N LEU A 576 -3.30 -32.81 -10.70
CA LEU A 576 -4.70 -32.86 -11.10
C LEU A 576 -4.84 -31.99 -12.35
N ARG A 577 -4.77 -32.66 -13.50
CA ARG A 577 -5.36 -32.17 -14.76
C ARG A 577 -6.83 -31.86 -14.47
N LEU A 578 -7.16 -30.57 -14.43
CA LEU A 578 -8.54 -30.09 -14.49
C LEU A 578 -9.08 -30.36 -15.89
N HIS A 579 -9.66 -31.54 -16.08
CA HIS A 579 -10.79 -31.70 -16.99
C HIS A 579 -12.04 -31.64 -16.14
N LEU A 580 -12.65 -30.46 -16.10
CA LEU A 580 -14.08 -30.18 -16.24
C LEU A 580 -14.32 -28.68 -16.01
#